data_AF-A0A800G6D4-F1
#
_entry.id   AF-A0A800G6D4-F1
#
_cell.length_a   1.000
_cell.length_b   1.000
_cell.length_c   1.000
_cell.angle_alpha   90.00
_cell.angle_beta   90.00
_cell.angle_gamma   90.00
#
_symmetry.space_group_name_H-M   'P 1'
#
loop_
_entity.id
_entity.type
_entity.pdbx_description
1 polymer ?
#
loop_
_entity_poly.entity_id
_entity_poly.type
_entity_poly.pdbx_seq_one_letter_code
_entity_poly.pdbx_strand_id
1 'polypeptide(L)'
;MLTETVAGRTYDYTHNVGRGSQSGMGFNWPNSLTFADDGTVYITNRGSESISNVGWNRTGVGQRISKVTIGDNWGEEEFLGEFSRYGNGDGQLIWPAGIASSNGEVFVSDEWLNRVTVFDKDDKFVRSFDTVQAGDGDTNGAAGIAIATDGTIYVTDSRSHQVRMFKNDGTFISSFGNQGVSDGQFNGPWGITIDNDGKVYVADFGNHRVQKFSADGKFELQIGRPGNKRGELTNPTDVAVDSDGDIYICDWSKNAWDRGRVHIFTAEGQFLTALVGDAQQLSQWAQMTVDANADYAKRRREVRSTEPEWTFAQPTAVEWDSANNRLMVADTQRSRVQIYSKTSGYLVPQLNL
;
A
#
# COMPACT_ATOMS: atom_id res chain seq x y z
N MET A 1 22.17 -10.90 -2.85
CA MET A 1 20.77 -11.19 -2.49
C MET A 1 20.73 -11.17 -0.98
N LEU A 2 19.97 -10.23 -0.42
CA LEU A 2 19.70 -10.21 1.01
C LEU A 2 18.49 -11.11 1.23
N THR A 3 18.68 -12.12 2.07
CA THR A 3 17.74 -13.22 2.26
C THR A 3 17.37 -13.30 3.73
N GLU A 4 16.08 -13.18 4.03
CA GLU A 4 15.54 -13.42 5.36
C GLU A 4 14.84 -14.78 5.37
N THR A 5 15.31 -15.71 6.21
CA THR A 5 14.69 -17.05 6.32
C THR A 5 14.18 -17.28 7.74
N VAL A 6 12.90 -17.64 7.86
CA VAL A 6 12.24 -17.90 9.14
C VAL A 6 11.16 -18.96 8.97
N ALA A 7 11.16 -19.95 9.87
CA ALA A 7 10.11 -20.98 9.95
C ALA A 7 9.70 -21.58 8.58
N GLY A 8 10.68 -21.92 7.73
CA GLY A 8 10.43 -22.52 6.41
C GLY A 8 9.98 -21.55 5.31
N ARG A 9 10.03 -20.24 5.56
CA ARG A 9 9.82 -19.19 4.56
C ARG A 9 11.14 -18.50 4.29
N THR A 10 11.37 -18.15 3.03
CA THR A 10 12.53 -17.39 2.59
C THR A 10 12.05 -16.18 1.80
N TYR A 11 12.50 -15.00 2.21
CA TYR A 11 12.22 -13.72 1.58
C TYR A 11 13.50 -13.18 0.97
N ASP A 12 13.57 -13.21 -0.35
CA ASP A 12 14.72 -12.71 -1.10
C ASP A 12 14.39 -11.32 -1.65
N TYR A 13 15.17 -10.31 -1.25
CA TYR A 13 15.11 -9.02 -1.92
C TYR A 13 15.57 -9.19 -3.38
N THR A 14 14.72 -8.79 -4.32
CA THR A 14 14.99 -8.91 -5.76
C THR A 14 15.49 -7.58 -6.32
N HIS A 15 14.61 -6.59 -6.38
CA HIS A 15 14.87 -5.28 -6.96
C HIS A 15 13.89 -4.22 -6.44
N ASN A 16 14.03 -3.00 -6.93
CA ASN A 16 13.07 -1.92 -6.69
C ASN A 16 12.76 -1.18 -7.99
N VAL A 17 11.55 -0.65 -8.07
CA VAL A 17 11.02 0.09 -9.22
C VAL A 17 10.66 1.49 -8.76
N GLY A 18 10.94 2.51 -9.58
CA GLY A 18 10.52 3.88 -9.31
C GLY A 18 11.65 4.87 -9.09
N ARG A 19 11.29 6.15 -9.12
CA ARG A 19 12.14 7.31 -8.92
C ARG A 19 11.22 8.46 -8.53
N GLY A 20 11.70 9.44 -7.76
CA GLY A 20 10.96 10.69 -7.54
C GLY A 20 10.63 11.41 -8.86
N SER A 21 9.34 11.47 -9.21
CA SER A 21 8.84 12.20 -10.37
C SER A 21 7.39 12.65 -10.19
N GLN A 22 7.12 13.93 -10.45
CA GLN A 22 5.79 14.55 -10.36
C GLN A 22 4.88 14.22 -11.56
N SER A 23 5.45 13.76 -12.67
CA SER A 23 4.74 13.29 -13.87
C SER A 23 5.64 12.34 -14.65
N GLY A 24 5.04 11.57 -15.55
CA GLY A 24 5.71 10.52 -16.31
C GLY A 24 6.36 9.46 -15.43
N MET A 25 7.40 8.85 -16.00
CA MET A 25 8.15 7.73 -15.42
C MET A 25 8.69 8.03 -14.02
N GLY A 26 8.17 7.32 -13.03
CA GLY A 26 8.46 7.48 -11.61
C GLY A 26 7.20 7.73 -10.79
N PHE A 27 7.40 7.98 -9.49
CA PHE A 27 6.34 8.13 -8.51
C PHE A 27 6.52 9.42 -7.70
N ASN A 28 5.41 9.97 -7.20
CA ASN A 28 5.40 11.09 -6.27
C ASN A 28 4.59 10.72 -5.04
N TRP A 29 5.27 10.24 -3.99
CA TRP A 29 4.64 9.72 -2.78
C TRP A 29 3.65 8.58 -3.11
N PRO A 30 4.14 7.45 -3.65
CA PRO A 30 3.30 6.28 -3.91
C PRO A 30 2.74 5.76 -2.58
N ASN A 31 1.42 5.65 -2.46
CA ASN A 31 0.78 5.35 -1.17
C ASN A 31 -0.17 4.16 -1.15
N SER A 32 -0.51 3.60 -2.32
CA SER A 32 -1.25 2.36 -2.48
C SER A 32 -0.96 1.82 -3.87
N LEU A 33 -1.08 0.51 -4.05
CA LEU A 33 -0.92 -0.15 -5.32
C LEU A 33 -1.80 -1.39 -5.40
N THR A 34 -2.12 -1.82 -6.62
CA THR A 34 -2.88 -3.05 -6.88
C THR A 34 -2.50 -3.64 -8.23
N PHE A 35 -2.62 -4.96 -8.37
CA PHE A 35 -2.49 -5.66 -9.64
C PHE A 35 -3.84 -5.77 -10.35
N ALA A 36 -3.85 -5.61 -11.66
CA ALA A 36 -4.94 -6.06 -12.51
C ALA A 36 -4.66 -7.45 -13.08
N ASP A 37 -5.71 -8.10 -13.57
CA ASP A 37 -5.66 -9.48 -14.10
C ASP A 37 -4.65 -9.66 -15.26
N ASP A 38 -4.33 -8.58 -15.98
CA ASP A 38 -3.37 -8.58 -17.09
C ASP A 38 -1.91 -8.34 -16.65
N GLY A 39 -1.66 -8.25 -15.34
CA GLY A 39 -0.33 -7.98 -14.77
C GLY A 39 0.02 -6.49 -14.69
N THR A 40 -0.86 -5.59 -15.13
CA THR A 40 -0.69 -4.15 -14.93
C THR A 40 -0.70 -3.82 -13.44
N VAL A 41 0.24 -2.98 -13.00
CA VAL A 41 0.27 -2.44 -11.65
C VAL A 41 -0.19 -0.99 -11.69
N TYR A 42 -1.25 -0.70 -10.94
CA TYR A 42 -1.75 0.66 -10.73
C TYR A 42 -1.26 1.18 -9.38
N ILE A 43 -0.72 2.40 -9.36
CA ILE A 43 -0.11 2.98 -8.16
C ILE A 43 -0.67 4.39 -7.96
N THR A 44 -1.27 4.65 -6.81
CA THR A 44 -1.72 6.00 -6.45
C THR A 44 -0.55 6.83 -5.98
N ASN A 45 -0.44 8.05 -6.50
CA ASN A 45 0.53 9.05 -6.09
C ASN A 45 -0.21 10.13 -5.32
N ARG A 46 0.06 10.27 -4.01
CA ARG A 46 -0.62 11.26 -3.17
C ARG A 46 -0.19 12.70 -3.50
N GLY A 47 0.94 12.85 -4.18
CA GLY A 47 1.46 14.15 -4.59
C GLY A 47 1.86 15.05 -3.42
N SER A 48 2.23 16.30 -3.73
CA SER A 48 2.39 17.33 -2.70
C SER A 48 1.27 18.35 -2.78
N GLU A 49 0.85 18.87 -1.63
CA GLU A 49 0.05 20.09 -1.58
C GLU A 49 0.99 21.29 -1.55
N SER A 50 1.07 22.03 -2.64
CA SER A 50 1.69 23.35 -2.60
C SER A 50 0.65 24.33 -2.08
N ILE A 51 0.84 24.82 -0.84
CA ILE A 51 0.09 25.97 -0.34
C ILE A 51 0.64 27.18 -1.07
N SER A 52 -0.11 27.73 -2.04
CA SER A 52 0.16 29.10 -2.43
C SER A 52 -0.05 29.99 -1.19
N ASN A 53 0.62 31.14 -1.08
CA ASN A 53 0.44 32.06 0.07
C ASN A 53 -1.00 32.61 0.23
N VAL A 54 -1.95 32.08 -0.54
CA VAL A 54 -3.39 32.28 -0.45
C VAL A 54 -3.98 31.04 0.21
N GLY A 55 -4.48 31.17 1.45
CA GLY A 55 -4.94 30.05 2.30
C GLY A 55 -6.04 29.15 1.72
N TRP A 56 -6.66 29.55 0.60
CA TRP A 56 -7.74 28.82 -0.08
C TRP A 56 -7.29 28.17 -1.40
N ASN A 57 -6.06 28.44 -1.86
CA ASN A 57 -5.55 27.98 -3.13
C ASN A 57 -4.39 26.99 -2.89
N ARG A 58 -4.78 25.73 -2.68
CA ARG A 58 -3.86 24.59 -2.75
C ARG A 58 -3.82 24.14 -4.20
N THR A 59 -2.64 24.17 -4.80
CA THR A 59 -2.41 23.50 -6.08
C THR A 59 -1.74 22.17 -5.77
N GLY A 60 -2.44 21.07 -6.01
CA GLY A 60 -1.82 19.75 -5.96
C GLY A 60 -0.81 19.60 -7.09
N VAL A 61 0.37 19.08 -6.75
CA VAL A 61 1.39 18.72 -7.73
C VAL A 61 1.66 17.23 -7.69
N GLY A 62 1.49 16.58 -8.85
CA GLY A 62 1.84 15.19 -9.09
C GLY A 62 0.88 14.14 -8.52
N GLN A 63 -0.31 14.54 -8.08
CA GLN A 63 -1.44 13.64 -7.83
C GLN A 63 -1.88 12.99 -9.14
N ARG A 64 -1.80 11.66 -9.18
CA ARG A 64 -2.17 10.85 -10.35
C ARG A 64 -2.17 9.38 -9.98
N ILE A 65 -2.65 8.56 -10.91
CA ILE A 65 -2.44 7.11 -10.89
C ILE A 65 -1.38 6.80 -11.94
N SER A 66 -0.30 6.14 -11.53
CA SER A 66 0.71 5.60 -12.44
C SER A 66 0.33 4.19 -12.86
N LYS A 67 0.57 3.84 -14.12
CA LYS A 67 0.33 2.52 -14.70
C LYS A 67 1.66 1.94 -15.18
N VAL A 68 2.06 0.79 -14.66
CA VAL A 68 3.37 0.19 -14.93
C VAL A 68 3.28 -1.32 -15.09
N THR A 69 4.24 -1.94 -15.76
CA THR A 69 4.54 -3.37 -15.57
C THR A 69 5.76 -3.51 -14.68
N ILE A 70 5.82 -4.62 -13.93
CA ILE A 70 6.98 -4.96 -13.10
C ILE A 70 7.34 -6.41 -13.38
N GLY A 71 8.47 -6.62 -14.06
CA GLY A 71 9.02 -7.96 -14.31
C GLY A 71 9.69 -8.56 -13.08
N ASP A 72 10.27 -9.75 -13.23
CA ASP A 72 10.91 -10.49 -12.12
C ASP A 72 12.31 -9.97 -11.81
N ASN A 73 12.96 -9.38 -12.80
CA ASN A 73 14.32 -8.90 -12.69
C ASN A 73 14.38 -7.38 -12.81
N TRP A 74 15.44 -6.82 -12.23
CA TRP A 74 15.78 -5.40 -12.36
C TRP A 74 15.84 -4.98 -13.84
N GLY A 75 15.14 -3.91 -14.19
CA GLY A 75 15.14 -3.33 -15.52
C GLY A 75 14.10 -3.90 -16.47
N GLU A 76 13.24 -4.80 -15.99
CA GLU A 76 12.05 -5.30 -16.71
C GLU A 76 10.80 -4.45 -16.39
N GLU A 77 10.94 -3.35 -15.65
CA GLU A 77 9.85 -2.41 -15.41
C GLU A 77 9.55 -1.50 -16.63
N GLU A 78 8.28 -1.38 -17.02
CA GLU A 78 7.86 -0.45 -18.07
C GLU A 78 6.83 0.56 -17.56
N PHE A 79 6.96 1.82 -17.96
CA PHE A 79 5.95 2.84 -17.70
C PHE A 79 4.92 2.85 -18.83
N LEU A 80 3.70 2.43 -18.52
CA LEU A 80 2.61 2.33 -19.50
C LEU A 80 1.86 3.66 -19.67
N GLY A 81 1.80 4.46 -18.61
CA GLY A 81 1.13 5.76 -18.64
C GLY A 81 0.74 6.27 -17.26
N GLU A 82 0.01 7.37 -17.26
CA GLU A 82 -0.61 7.94 -16.07
C GLU A 82 -1.95 8.58 -16.41
N PHE A 83 -2.85 8.60 -15.44
CA PHE A 83 -4.18 9.20 -15.58
C PHE A 83 -4.68 9.76 -14.24
N SER A 84 -5.83 10.42 -14.30
CA SER A 84 -6.31 11.31 -13.25
C SER A 84 -5.38 12.50 -12.99
N ARG A 85 -5.85 13.46 -12.21
CA ARG A 85 -5.12 14.67 -11.80
C ARG A 85 -5.76 15.29 -10.57
N TYR A 86 -5.05 16.22 -9.95
CA TYR A 86 -5.59 17.03 -8.87
C TYR A 86 -6.92 17.72 -9.26
N GLY A 87 -7.96 17.55 -8.43
CA GLY A 87 -9.22 18.25 -8.55
C GLY A 87 -10.40 17.45 -8.00
N ASN A 88 -11.60 18.02 -8.06
CA ASN A 88 -12.83 17.44 -7.52
C ASN A 88 -13.88 17.07 -8.60
N GLY A 89 -13.57 17.28 -9.88
CA GLY A 89 -14.45 16.89 -10.98
C GLY A 89 -14.45 15.39 -11.27
N ASP A 90 -15.16 15.00 -12.33
CA ASP A 90 -15.18 13.62 -12.83
C ASP A 90 -13.77 13.15 -13.20
N GLY A 91 -13.41 11.95 -12.70
CA GLY A 91 -12.09 11.35 -12.88
C GLY A 91 -10.93 12.08 -12.18
N GLN A 92 -11.19 13.14 -11.41
CA GLN A 92 -10.18 13.87 -10.65
C GLN A 92 -10.13 13.40 -9.19
N LEU A 93 -8.96 13.56 -8.57
CA LEU A 93 -8.67 13.13 -7.22
C LEU A 93 -8.02 14.28 -6.44
N ILE A 94 -8.33 14.42 -5.16
CA ILE A 94 -7.64 15.31 -4.24
C ILE A 94 -6.66 14.50 -3.39
N TRP A 95 -7.14 13.56 -2.56
CA TRP A 95 -6.32 12.73 -1.68
C TRP A 95 -6.61 11.25 -1.91
N PRO A 96 -6.09 10.67 -3.01
CA PRO A 96 -6.22 9.23 -3.22
C PRO A 96 -5.52 8.48 -2.10
N ALA A 97 -6.19 7.48 -1.53
CA ALA A 97 -5.73 6.78 -0.33
C ALA A 97 -5.57 5.27 -0.54
N GLY A 98 -6.52 4.64 -1.23
CA GLY A 98 -6.48 3.23 -1.60
C GLY A 98 -6.80 3.04 -3.07
N ILE A 99 -6.33 1.93 -3.63
CA ILE A 99 -6.64 1.50 -4.99
C ILE A 99 -6.87 -0.01 -5.02
N ALA A 100 -7.88 -0.45 -5.76
CA ALA A 100 -8.18 -1.86 -6.01
C ALA A 100 -8.60 -2.05 -7.47
N SER A 101 -8.31 -3.22 -8.02
CA SER A 101 -8.72 -3.61 -9.37
C SER A 101 -9.68 -4.79 -9.31
N SER A 102 -10.72 -4.79 -10.16
CA SER A 102 -11.61 -5.93 -10.32
C SER A 102 -12.32 -5.87 -11.67
N ASN A 103 -12.36 -6.99 -12.39
CA ASN A 103 -13.11 -7.13 -13.65
C ASN A 103 -12.79 -6.05 -14.71
N GLY A 104 -11.51 -5.63 -14.80
CA GLY A 104 -11.06 -4.61 -15.74
C GLY A 104 -11.45 -3.17 -15.36
N GLU A 105 -11.94 -2.95 -14.14
CA GLU A 105 -12.16 -1.63 -13.55
C GLU A 105 -11.16 -1.37 -12.42
N VAL A 106 -10.80 -0.10 -12.25
CA VAL A 106 -9.90 0.38 -11.19
C VAL A 106 -10.66 1.33 -10.28
N PHE A 107 -10.68 1.03 -8.99
CA PHE A 107 -11.43 1.74 -7.95
C PHE A 107 -10.46 2.47 -7.04
N VAL A 108 -10.67 3.77 -6.86
CA VAL A 108 -9.76 4.63 -6.11
C VAL A 108 -10.57 5.38 -5.07
N SER A 109 -10.28 5.12 -3.80
CA SER A 109 -10.84 5.87 -2.69
C SER A 109 -10.10 7.20 -2.52
N ASP A 110 -10.86 8.25 -2.25
CA ASP A 110 -10.33 9.58 -1.98
C ASP A 110 -10.75 10.05 -0.60
N GLU A 111 -9.76 10.18 0.30
CA GLU A 111 -9.96 10.58 1.70
C GLU A 111 -10.55 11.98 1.80
N TRP A 112 -10.29 12.89 0.86
CA TRP A 112 -10.79 14.25 0.93
C TRP A 112 -12.18 14.37 0.32
N LEU A 113 -12.41 13.70 -0.81
CA LEU A 113 -13.70 13.75 -1.51
C LEU A 113 -14.75 12.82 -0.88
N ASN A 114 -14.35 11.89 0.00
CA ASN A 114 -15.22 10.86 0.59
C ASN A 114 -15.96 10.04 -0.46
N ARG A 115 -15.19 9.60 -1.45
CA ARG A 115 -15.73 9.04 -2.68
C ARG A 115 -14.82 7.96 -3.19
N VAL A 116 -15.42 6.94 -3.80
CA VAL A 116 -14.71 6.01 -4.67
C VAL A 116 -14.92 6.45 -6.12
N THR A 117 -13.83 6.63 -6.86
CA THR A 117 -13.84 6.97 -8.28
C THR A 117 -13.42 5.73 -9.07
N VAL A 118 -14.20 5.38 -10.09
CA VAL A 118 -14.01 4.15 -10.89
C VAL A 118 -13.57 4.50 -12.30
N PHE A 119 -12.52 3.83 -12.77
CA PHE A 119 -11.97 3.95 -14.12
C PHE A 119 -12.04 2.61 -14.85
N ASP A 120 -12.15 2.65 -16.17
CA ASP A 120 -12.04 1.45 -17.01
C ASP A 120 -10.57 1.11 -17.35
N LYS A 121 -10.35 -0.03 -18.00
CA LYS A 121 -9.03 -0.48 -18.48
C LYS A 121 -8.33 0.50 -19.45
N ASP A 122 -9.10 1.40 -20.07
CA ASP A 122 -8.62 2.44 -20.98
C ASP A 122 -8.39 3.78 -20.24
N ASP A 123 -8.34 3.72 -18.92
CA ASP A 123 -8.04 4.79 -17.98
C ASP A 123 -9.09 5.93 -17.98
N LYS A 124 -10.31 5.66 -18.47
CA LYS A 124 -11.41 6.63 -18.53
C LYS A 124 -12.28 6.53 -17.29
N PHE A 125 -12.72 7.69 -16.81
CA PHE A 125 -13.74 7.76 -15.76
C PHE A 125 -15.03 7.06 -16.20
N VAL A 126 -15.52 6.17 -15.34
CA VAL A 126 -16.79 5.44 -15.53
C VAL A 126 -17.87 6.02 -14.62
N ARG A 127 -17.61 6.05 -13.32
CA ARG A 127 -18.55 6.49 -12.29
C ARG A 127 -17.82 6.89 -11.00
N SER A 128 -18.57 7.46 -10.07
CA SER A 128 -18.14 7.62 -8.69
C SER A 128 -19.32 7.50 -7.74
N PHE A 129 -19.06 7.10 -6.50
CA PHE A 129 -20.08 7.03 -5.46
C PHE A 129 -19.54 7.51 -4.11
N ASP A 130 -20.39 8.19 -3.35
CA ASP A 130 -20.05 8.72 -2.04
C ASP A 130 -19.97 7.60 -1.00
N THR A 131 -18.97 7.66 -0.13
CA THR A 131 -18.84 6.74 1.00
C THR A 131 -19.65 7.21 2.20
N VAL A 132 -20.00 8.51 2.24
CA VAL A 132 -20.80 9.13 3.30
C VAL A 132 -22.23 8.59 3.30
N GLN A 133 -22.71 8.18 4.47
CA GLN A 133 -24.05 7.67 4.72
C GLN A 133 -24.85 8.64 5.59
N ALA A 134 -26.17 8.49 5.59
CA ALA A 134 -27.06 9.32 6.39
C ALA A 134 -26.76 9.17 7.89
N GLY A 135 -26.53 10.30 8.57
CA GLY A 135 -26.20 10.35 9.99
C GLY A 135 -24.70 10.37 10.31
N ASP A 136 -23.84 10.38 9.28
CA ASP A 136 -22.41 10.58 9.48
C ASP A 136 -22.08 11.95 10.11
N GLY A 137 -21.07 11.95 10.97
CA GLY A 137 -20.48 13.14 11.57
C GLY A 137 -19.37 13.72 10.69
N ASP A 138 -18.15 13.79 11.23
CA ASP A 138 -16.98 14.32 10.52
C ASP A 138 -16.74 13.58 9.19
N THR A 139 -16.63 14.36 8.11
CA THR A 139 -16.27 13.86 6.79
C THR A 139 -14.75 13.87 6.60
N ASN A 140 -14.27 13.21 5.55
CA ASN A 140 -12.88 13.05 5.09
C ASN A 140 -12.17 11.81 5.63
N GLY A 141 -12.76 10.64 5.38
CA GLY A 141 -12.35 9.37 5.99
C GLY A 141 -12.05 8.21 5.04
N ALA A 142 -12.56 8.21 3.81
CA ALA A 142 -12.46 7.07 2.88
C ALA A 142 -11.01 6.71 2.55
N ALA A 143 -10.51 5.64 3.16
CA ALA A 143 -9.11 5.29 3.21
C ALA A 143 -8.78 4.08 2.32
N GLY A 144 -8.48 2.92 2.88
CA GLY A 144 -8.21 1.70 2.14
C GLY A 144 -9.47 1.17 1.44
N ILE A 145 -9.25 0.44 0.35
CA ILE A 145 -10.30 -0.20 -0.44
C ILE A 145 -9.86 -1.62 -0.80
N ALA A 146 -10.78 -2.59 -0.67
CA ALA A 146 -10.60 -3.96 -1.12
C ALA A 146 -11.89 -4.46 -1.77
N ILE A 147 -11.79 -5.36 -2.74
CA ILE A 147 -12.94 -5.88 -3.49
C ILE A 147 -12.97 -7.40 -3.35
N ALA A 148 -14.07 -7.93 -2.83
CA ALA A 148 -14.29 -9.36 -2.73
C ALA A 148 -14.56 -9.98 -4.11
N THR A 149 -14.38 -11.29 -4.22
CA THR A 149 -14.62 -12.04 -5.47
C THR A 149 -16.08 -11.97 -5.97
N ASP A 150 -17.04 -11.69 -5.09
CA ASP A 150 -18.44 -11.48 -5.45
C ASP A 150 -18.74 -10.04 -5.93
N GLY A 151 -17.73 -9.16 -5.97
CA GLY A 151 -17.85 -7.76 -6.35
C GLY A 151 -18.28 -6.83 -5.22
N THR A 152 -18.35 -7.30 -3.97
CA THR A 152 -18.56 -6.44 -2.80
C THR A 152 -17.33 -5.58 -2.55
N ILE A 153 -17.52 -4.26 -2.49
CA ILE A 153 -16.47 -3.28 -2.24
C ILE A 153 -16.46 -2.96 -0.75
N TYR A 154 -15.31 -3.13 -0.11
CA TYR A 154 -15.06 -2.77 1.28
C TYR A 154 -14.18 -1.52 1.31
N VAL A 155 -14.64 -0.49 2.02
CA VAL A 155 -13.89 0.77 2.21
C VAL A 155 -13.76 1.03 3.69
N THR A 156 -12.53 1.18 4.18
CA THR A 156 -12.30 1.69 5.54
C THR A 156 -12.56 3.19 5.55
N ASP A 157 -13.20 3.65 6.62
CA ASP A 157 -13.45 5.06 6.83
C ASP A 157 -12.81 5.49 8.16
N SER A 158 -11.69 6.21 8.04
CA SER A 158 -10.83 6.60 9.15
C SER A 158 -11.48 7.63 10.10
N ARG A 159 -12.50 8.36 9.66
CA ARG A 159 -13.21 9.36 10.48
C ARG A 159 -14.41 8.78 11.20
N SER A 160 -15.17 7.94 10.51
CA SER A 160 -16.32 7.25 11.10
C SER A 160 -15.94 5.99 11.89
N HIS A 161 -14.68 5.54 11.80
CA HIS A 161 -14.18 4.35 12.49
C HIS A 161 -14.90 3.06 12.09
N GLN A 162 -15.26 2.95 10.80
CA GLN A 162 -16.01 1.82 10.27
C GLN A 162 -15.35 1.24 9.03
N VAL A 163 -15.71 0.00 8.72
CA VAL A 163 -15.60 -0.57 7.37
C VAL A 163 -16.99 -0.53 6.74
N ARG A 164 -17.08 0.05 5.54
CA ARG A 164 -18.32 0.21 4.78
C ARG A 164 -18.31 -0.73 3.59
N MET A 165 -19.47 -1.34 3.33
CA MET A 165 -19.65 -2.33 2.28
C MET A 165 -20.61 -1.77 1.22
N PHE A 166 -20.22 -1.90 -0.04
CA PHE A 166 -20.99 -1.44 -1.18
C PHE A 166 -21.08 -2.53 -2.24
N LYS A 167 -22.13 -2.51 -3.04
CA LYS A 167 -22.18 -3.25 -4.30
C LYS A 167 -21.22 -2.62 -5.31
N ASN A 168 -20.90 -3.34 -6.38
CA ASN A 168 -20.06 -2.84 -7.46
C ASN A 168 -20.58 -1.53 -8.11
N ASP A 169 -21.90 -1.28 -8.08
CA ASP A 169 -22.52 -0.05 -8.58
C ASP A 169 -22.44 1.14 -7.61
N GLY A 170 -21.87 0.94 -6.41
CA GLY A 170 -21.76 1.96 -5.37
C GLY A 170 -22.93 1.99 -4.38
N THR A 171 -23.91 1.10 -4.50
CA THR A 171 -25.02 1.02 -3.54
C THR A 171 -24.52 0.52 -2.19
N PHE A 172 -24.74 1.30 -1.13
CA PHE A 172 -24.41 0.89 0.25
C PHE A 172 -25.18 -0.36 0.68
N ILE A 173 -24.48 -1.30 1.32
CA ILE A 173 -25.02 -2.57 1.84
C ILE A 173 -25.13 -2.49 3.36
N SER A 174 -23.99 -2.30 4.03
CA SER A 174 -23.87 -2.32 5.49
C SER A 174 -22.52 -1.75 5.91
N SER A 175 -22.33 -1.57 7.21
CA SER A 175 -21.02 -1.28 7.79
C SER A 175 -20.84 -2.07 9.09
N PHE A 176 -19.58 -2.21 9.50
CA PHE A 176 -19.22 -2.74 10.81
C PHE A 176 -18.08 -1.93 11.43
N GLY A 177 -17.99 -2.03 12.76
CA GLY A 177 -17.06 -1.23 13.56
C GLY A 177 -17.65 0.07 14.08
N ASN A 178 -17.01 0.59 15.11
CA ASN A 178 -17.28 1.86 15.74
C ASN A 178 -16.01 2.35 16.44
N GLN A 179 -15.98 3.62 16.85
CA GLN A 179 -14.85 4.16 17.58
C GLN A 179 -14.63 3.41 18.91
N GLY A 180 -13.40 2.97 19.17
CA GLY A 180 -13.03 2.35 20.44
C GLY A 180 -11.76 1.50 20.36
N VAL A 181 -11.50 0.73 21.42
CA VAL A 181 -10.28 -0.08 21.59
C VAL A 181 -10.56 -1.57 21.77
N SER A 182 -11.84 -1.96 21.95
CA SER A 182 -12.23 -3.36 22.09
C SER A 182 -12.23 -4.09 20.75
N ASP A 183 -12.30 -5.41 20.79
CA ASP A 183 -12.42 -6.25 19.59
C ASP A 183 -13.59 -5.80 18.72
N GLY A 184 -13.33 -5.66 17.42
CA GLY A 184 -14.28 -5.14 16.43
C GLY A 184 -14.52 -3.63 16.47
N GLN A 185 -13.85 -2.89 17.36
CA GLN A 185 -13.82 -1.42 17.35
C GLN A 185 -12.54 -0.92 16.70
N PHE A 186 -12.56 0.30 16.18
CA PHE A 186 -11.43 0.90 15.48
C PHE A 186 -11.10 2.31 15.98
N ASN A 187 -9.86 2.72 15.77
CA ASN A 187 -9.38 4.08 15.94
C ASN A 187 -8.63 4.51 14.67
N GLY A 188 -9.34 5.11 13.70
CA GLY A 188 -8.77 5.50 12.42
C GLY A 188 -8.32 4.30 11.59
N PRO A 189 -9.21 3.37 11.19
CA PRO A 189 -8.83 2.27 10.31
C PRO A 189 -8.30 2.82 8.98
N TRP A 190 -7.23 2.24 8.43
CA TRP A 190 -6.56 2.71 7.23
C TRP A 190 -6.51 1.65 6.13
N GLY A 191 -5.44 0.88 5.95
CA GLY A 191 -5.40 -0.18 4.94
C GLY A 191 -6.33 -1.36 5.25
N ILE A 192 -6.73 -2.05 4.18
CA ILE A 192 -7.66 -3.18 4.20
C ILE A 192 -7.31 -4.16 3.08
N THR A 193 -7.42 -5.45 3.37
CA THR A 193 -7.32 -6.50 2.34
C THR A 193 -8.32 -7.63 2.62
N ILE A 194 -8.56 -8.45 1.62
CA ILE A 194 -9.44 -9.62 1.69
C ILE A 194 -8.63 -10.83 1.22
N ASP A 195 -8.55 -11.86 2.07
CA ASP A 195 -7.87 -13.11 1.70
C ASP A 195 -8.73 -13.98 0.76
N ASN A 196 -8.16 -15.07 0.26
CA ASN A 196 -8.84 -16.00 -0.64
C ASN A 196 -10.06 -16.71 0.01
N ASP A 197 -10.15 -16.73 1.33
CA ASP A 197 -11.28 -17.28 2.09
C ASP A 197 -12.37 -16.23 2.38
N GLY A 198 -12.20 -15.00 1.86
CA GLY A 198 -13.12 -13.89 2.07
C GLY A 198 -13.03 -13.26 3.45
N LYS A 199 -11.91 -13.45 4.17
CA LYS A 199 -11.67 -12.81 5.47
C LYS A 199 -11.11 -11.42 5.26
N VAL A 200 -11.63 -10.48 6.03
CA VAL A 200 -11.27 -9.07 5.92
C VAL A 200 -10.24 -8.73 6.98
N TYR A 201 -9.10 -8.15 6.58
CA TYR A 201 -8.07 -7.69 7.49
C TYR A 201 -8.00 -6.18 7.44
N VAL A 202 -8.00 -5.52 8.59
CA VAL A 202 -8.04 -4.06 8.69
C VAL A 202 -6.89 -3.56 9.56
N ALA A 203 -6.08 -2.66 9.01
CA ALA A 203 -5.08 -1.92 9.76
C ALA A 203 -5.73 -0.86 10.63
N ASP A 204 -5.74 -1.09 11.95
CA ASP A 204 -6.34 -0.22 12.96
C ASP A 204 -5.26 0.75 13.48
N PHE A 205 -4.95 1.75 12.64
CA PHE A 205 -3.77 2.61 12.76
C PHE A 205 -3.60 3.23 14.15
N GLY A 206 -4.68 3.80 14.71
CA GLY A 206 -4.66 4.49 15.99
C GLY A 206 -4.66 3.58 17.22
N ASN A 207 -5.03 2.30 17.05
CA ASN A 207 -4.94 1.28 18.12
C ASN A 207 -3.69 0.40 17.99
N HIS A 208 -2.87 0.61 16.95
CA HIS A 208 -1.59 -0.06 16.77
C HIS A 208 -1.73 -1.60 16.71
N ARG A 209 -2.70 -2.05 15.91
CA ARG A 209 -3.02 -3.45 15.67
C ARG A 209 -3.58 -3.67 14.26
N VAL A 210 -3.63 -4.92 13.82
CA VAL A 210 -4.48 -5.37 12.71
C VAL A 210 -5.58 -6.26 13.28
N GLN A 211 -6.78 -6.19 12.73
CA GLN A 211 -7.90 -7.07 13.09
C GLN A 211 -8.40 -7.84 11.88
N LYS A 212 -8.64 -9.16 12.05
CA LYS A 212 -9.24 -10.07 11.08
C LYS A 212 -10.73 -10.25 11.39
N PHE A 213 -11.54 -10.27 10.35
CA PHE A 213 -12.98 -10.42 10.40
C PHE A 213 -13.46 -11.46 9.39
N SER A 214 -14.62 -12.03 9.66
CA SER A 214 -15.42 -12.70 8.63
C SER A 214 -15.92 -11.69 7.59
N ALA A 215 -16.39 -12.18 6.43
CA ALA A 215 -16.98 -11.35 5.38
C ALA A 215 -18.18 -10.50 5.85
N ASP A 216 -18.92 -10.96 6.87
CA ASP A 216 -20.04 -10.26 7.50
C ASP A 216 -19.63 -9.34 8.67
N GLY A 217 -18.33 -9.12 8.88
CA GLY A 217 -17.81 -8.15 9.84
C GLY A 217 -17.74 -8.63 11.29
N LYS A 218 -17.78 -9.94 11.55
CA LYS A 218 -17.57 -10.49 12.89
C LYS A 218 -16.07 -10.60 13.17
N PHE A 219 -15.63 -10.06 14.30
CA PHE A 219 -14.24 -10.16 14.73
C PHE A 219 -13.81 -11.62 14.93
N GLU A 220 -12.61 -11.96 14.45
CA GLU A 220 -12.04 -13.31 14.56
C GLU A 220 -10.66 -13.31 15.26
N LEU A 221 -9.80 -12.35 14.95
CA LEU A 221 -8.43 -12.34 15.47
C LEU A 221 -7.86 -10.91 15.54
N GLN A 222 -7.12 -10.63 16.62
CA GLN A 222 -6.23 -9.47 16.69
C GLN A 222 -4.79 -9.90 16.40
N ILE A 223 -4.08 -9.10 15.61
CA ILE A 223 -2.68 -9.31 15.25
C ILE A 223 -1.86 -8.10 15.70
N GLY A 224 -0.75 -8.40 16.38
CA GLY A 224 0.10 -7.40 17.00
C GLY A 224 -0.53 -6.72 18.22
N ARG A 225 0.25 -5.81 18.80
CA ARG A 225 -0.13 -4.98 19.95
C ARG A 225 0.73 -3.71 19.96
N PRO A 226 0.30 -2.63 20.63
CA PRO A 226 1.10 -1.42 20.77
C PRO A 226 2.52 -1.68 21.30
N GLY A 227 3.53 -1.20 20.60
CA GLY A 227 4.92 -1.22 21.06
C GLY A 227 5.94 -1.16 19.92
N ASN A 228 7.21 -1.38 20.25
CA ASN A 228 8.31 -1.30 19.29
C ASN A 228 9.20 -2.55 19.26
N LYS A 229 8.85 -3.59 20.01
CA LYS A 229 9.56 -4.87 20.02
C LYS A 229 9.10 -5.77 18.86
N ARG A 230 9.73 -6.94 18.74
CA ARG A 230 9.35 -7.99 17.78
C ARG A 230 7.86 -8.33 17.92
N GLY A 231 7.12 -8.21 16.82
CA GLY A 231 5.68 -8.46 16.76
C GLY A 231 4.79 -7.38 17.37
N GLU A 232 5.36 -6.29 17.89
CA GLU A 232 4.62 -5.13 18.35
C GLU A 232 4.54 -4.09 17.24
N LEU A 233 3.38 -3.46 17.08
CA LEU A 233 3.08 -2.51 16.01
C LEU A 233 3.04 -1.10 16.57
N THR A 234 3.42 -0.11 15.76
CA THR A 234 3.43 1.30 16.14
C THR A 234 2.37 2.12 15.43
N ASN A 235 2.20 1.95 14.12
CA ASN A 235 1.23 2.64 13.28
C ASN A 235 1.03 1.80 12.01
N PRO A 236 0.30 0.68 12.09
CA PRO A 236 0.05 -0.15 10.92
C PRO A 236 -0.75 0.66 9.91
N THR A 237 -0.21 0.79 8.69
CA THR A 237 -0.81 1.58 7.63
C THR A 237 -1.58 0.73 6.65
N ASP A 238 -1.07 -0.48 6.40
CA ASP A 238 -1.63 -1.38 5.41
C ASP A 238 -1.32 -2.84 5.73
N VAL A 239 -2.09 -3.74 5.12
CA VAL A 239 -2.00 -5.19 5.33
C VAL A 239 -2.23 -5.93 4.03
N ALA A 240 -1.39 -6.93 3.76
CA ALA A 240 -1.57 -7.91 2.68
C ALA A 240 -1.53 -9.33 3.25
N VAL A 241 -2.16 -10.28 2.56
CA VAL A 241 -2.15 -11.70 2.93
C VAL A 241 -1.79 -12.50 1.68
N ASP A 242 -0.87 -13.45 1.82
CA ASP A 242 -0.49 -14.33 0.70
C ASP A 242 -1.34 -15.60 0.59
N SER A 243 -1.04 -16.40 -0.43
CA SER A 243 -1.71 -17.68 -0.68
C SER A 243 -1.49 -18.75 0.40
N ASP A 244 -0.45 -18.61 1.23
CA ASP A 244 -0.20 -19.51 2.37
C ASP A 244 -0.88 -19.01 3.67
N GLY A 245 -1.48 -17.81 3.63
CA GLY A 245 -2.09 -17.14 4.78
C GLY A 245 -1.11 -16.36 5.65
N ASP A 246 0.15 -16.17 5.23
CA ASP A 246 1.05 -15.27 5.94
C ASP A 246 0.60 -13.81 5.75
N ILE A 247 0.76 -13.04 6.81
CA ILE A 247 0.18 -11.70 6.94
C ILE A 247 1.31 -10.68 6.99
N TYR A 248 1.30 -9.74 6.05
CA TYR A 248 2.29 -8.69 5.88
C TYR A 248 1.68 -7.37 6.35
N ILE A 249 2.28 -6.75 7.36
CA ILE A 249 1.77 -5.52 7.96
C ILE A 249 2.80 -4.43 7.77
N CYS A 250 2.45 -3.45 6.96
CA CYS A 250 3.21 -2.23 6.82
C CYS A 250 3.07 -1.40 8.10
N ASP A 251 4.18 -1.21 8.83
CA ASP A 251 4.21 -0.50 10.11
C ASP A 251 5.04 0.78 9.98
N TRP A 252 4.34 1.90 10.06
CA TRP A 252 4.92 3.23 9.98
C TRP A 252 5.63 3.59 11.29
N SER A 253 6.76 4.28 11.20
CA SER A 253 7.45 4.78 12.38
C SER A 253 7.11 6.26 12.62
N LYS A 254 6.77 6.60 13.88
CA LYS A 254 6.39 7.97 14.32
C LYS A 254 7.45 9.03 14.08
N ASN A 255 8.72 8.67 13.85
CA ASN A 255 9.82 9.61 13.71
C ASN A 255 10.63 9.36 12.44
N ALA A 256 11.09 10.44 11.80
CA ALA A 256 11.93 10.41 10.59
C ALA A 256 13.27 9.65 10.73
N TRP A 257 13.61 9.18 11.94
CA TRP A 257 14.87 8.50 12.26
C TRP A 257 14.72 7.03 12.62
N ASP A 258 13.50 6.55 12.88
CA ASP A 258 13.25 5.13 13.09
C ASP A 258 12.76 4.50 11.78
N ARG A 259 13.25 3.30 11.48
CA ARG A 259 13.09 2.68 10.18
C ARG A 259 11.68 2.10 10.11
N GLY A 260 10.98 2.39 9.00
CA GLY A 260 9.72 1.71 8.70
C GLY A 260 9.96 0.21 8.53
N ARG A 261 8.95 -0.60 8.84
CA ARG A 261 9.06 -2.06 8.83
C ARG A 261 7.88 -2.68 8.12
N VAL A 262 8.08 -3.83 7.52
CA VAL A 262 6.98 -4.75 7.20
C VAL A 262 7.08 -5.94 8.14
N HIS A 263 6.17 -6.02 9.10
CA HIS A 263 6.10 -7.16 10.01
C HIS A 263 5.36 -8.31 9.33
N ILE A 264 5.85 -9.53 9.53
CA ILE A 264 5.31 -10.74 8.92
C ILE A 264 4.82 -11.66 10.03
N PHE A 265 3.59 -12.14 9.91
CA PHE A 265 2.93 -13.03 10.86
C PHE A 265 2.39 -14.27 10.16
N THR A 266 2.17 -15.36 10.90
CA THR A 266 1.40 -16.51 10.41
C THR A 266 -0.09 -16.18 10.29
N ALA A 267 -0.87 -17.07 9.67
CA ALA A 267 -2.32 -16.98 9.59
C ALA A 267 -3.01 -16.88 10.97
N GLU A 268 -2.39 -17.45 12.01
CA GLU A 268 -2.86 -17.40 13.41
C GLU A 268 -2.37 -16.16 14.17
N GLY A 269 -1.67 -15.23 13.50
CA GLY A 269 -1.19 -13.99 14.09
C GLY A 269 0.10 -14.14 14.92
N GLN A 270 0.86 -15.22 14.73
CA GLN A 270 2.16 -15.40 15.39
C GLN A 270 3.24 -14.65 14.63
N PHE A 271 4.04 -13.85 15.33
CA PHE A 271 5.12 -13.08 14.70
C PHE A 271 6.21 -14.01 14.14
N LEU A 272 6.57 -13.79 12.87
CA LEU A 272 7.64 -14.51 12.18
C LEU A 272 8.91 -13.66 12.15
N THR A 273 8.91 -12.58 11.37
CA THR A 273 10.06 -11.68 11.18
C THR A 273 9.60 -10.30 10.71
N ALA A 274 10.53 -9.38 10.46
CA ALA A 274 10.25 -8.09 9.86
C ALA A 274 11.30 -7.70 8.81
N LEU A 275 10.84 -7.15 7.69
CA LEU A 275 11.69 -6.56 6.65
C LEU A 275 11.91 -5.08 6.94
N VAL A 276 13.10 -4.55 6.59
CA VAL A 276 13.52 -3.17 6.89
C VAL A 276 13.91 -2.36 5.65
N GLY A 277 13.83 -2.96 4.45
CA GLY A 277 14.24 -2.36 3.20
C GLY A 277 15.69 -2.72 2.84
N ASP A 278 15.89 -3.18 1.62
CA ASP A 278 17.12 -3.86 1.18
C ASP A 278 17.59 -3.36 -0.20
N ALA A 279 17.15 -2.16 -0.59
CA ALA A 279 17.42 -1.57 -1.90
C ALA A 279 18.87 -1.05 -2.06
N GLN A 280 19.80 -2.01 -2.15
CA GLN A 280 21.24 -1.78 -2.30
C GLN A 280 21.65 -1.13 -3.62
N GLN A 281 20.78 -1.24 -4.63
CA GLN A 281 20.96 -0.68 -5.95
C GLN A 281 19.83 0.29 -6.29
N LEU A 282 20.14 1.28 -7.13
CA LEU A 282 19.11 2.13 -7.73
C LEU A 282 18.20 1.29 -8.62
N SER A 283 16.91 1.64 -8.71
CA SER A 283 16.04 1.16 -9.78
C SER A 283 16.59 1.53 -11.16
N GLN A 284 16.08 0.91 -12.22
CA GLN A 284 16.48 1.26 -13.58
C GLN A 284 16.23 2.74 -13.88
N TRP A 285 15.05 3.25 -13.53
CA TRP A 285 14.68 4.64 -13.79
C TRP A 285 15.50 5.66 -12.99
N ALA A 286 15.89 5.31 -11.76
CA ALA A 286 16.80 6.13 -10.97
C ALA A 286 18.23 6.09 -11.54
N GLN A 287 18.68 4.92 -11.99
CA GLN A 287 19.99 4.75 -12.63
C GLN A 287 20.09 5.58 -13.92
N MET A 288 19.06 5.56 -14.78
CA MET A 288 18.98 6.40 -15.99
C MET A 288 19.14 7.90 -15.66
N THR A 289 18.59 8.36 -14.53
CA THR A 289 18.74 9.77 -14.10
C THR A 289 20.17 10.09 -13.72
N VAL A 290 20.84 9.18 -13.01
CA VAL A 290 22.24 9.36 -12.61
C VAL A 290 23.15 9.35 -13.83
N ASP A 291 22.92 8.45 -14.78
CA ASP A 291 23.73 8.32 -15.99
C ASP A 291 23.56 9.51 -16.95
N ALA A 292 22.38 10.15 -16.93
CA ALA A 292 22.11 11.35 -17.72
C ALA A 292 22.86 12.60 -17.23
N ASN A 293 23.40 12.61 -16.00
CA ASN A 293 24.11 13.77 -15.46
C ASN A 293 25.35 13.36 -14.64
N ALA A 294 26.54 13.65 -15.21
CA ALA A 294 27.82 13.35 -14.60
C ALA A 294 28.02 13.93 -13.19
N ASP A 295 27.35 15.04 -12.85
CA ASP A 295 27.43 15.60 -11.50
C ASP A 295 26.70 14.73 -10.47
N TYR A 296 25.60 14.07 -10.81
CA TYR A 296 24.97 13.09 -9.92
C TYR A 296 25.89 11.90 -9.64
N ALA A 297 26.57 11.40 -10.68
CA ALA A 297 27.56 10.34 -10.53
C ALA A 297 28.73 10.77 -9.62
N LYS A 298 29.23 12.02 -9.75
CA LYS A 298 30.26 12.57 -8.85
C LYS A 298 29.75 12.65 -7.41
N ARG A 299 28.56 13.21 -7.17
CA ARG A 299 27.97 13.33 -5.83
C ARG A 299 27.77 11.97 -5.15
N ARG A 300 27.33 10.96 -5.89
CA ARG A 300 27.20 9.59 -5.36
C ARG A 300 28.55 8.94 -5.03
N ARG A 301 29.68 9.40 -5.59
CA ARG A 301 31.03 8.96 -5.19
C ARG A 301 31.56 9.67 -3.94
N GLU A 302 31.02 10.86 -3.62
CA GLU A 302 31.43 11.65 -2.44
C GLU A 302 30.81 11.12 -1.14
N VAL A 303 29.70 10.38 -1.21
CA VAL A 303 29.04 9.83 -0.02
C VAL A 303 29.81 8.63 0.54
N ARG A 304 29.97 8.58 1.85
CA ARG A 304 30.70 7.51 2.54
C ARG A 304 30.00 6.16 2.47
N SER A 305 28.66 6.17 2.44
CA SER A 305 27.83 4.98 2.37
C SER A 305 26.46 5.34 1.79
N THR A 306 25.91 4.43 1.00
CA THR A 306 24.53 4.48 0.50
C THR A 306 23.58 3.63 1.34
N GLU A 307 24.05 2.95 2.39
CA GLU A 307 23.23 2.13 3.29
C GLU A 307 21.98 2.83 3.84
N PRO A 308 22.03 4.12 4.23
CA PRO A 308 20.83 4.81 4.65
C PRO A 308 19.76 4.86 3.55
N GLU A 309 20.12 4.71 2.28
CA GLU A 309 19.19 4.69 1.15
C GLU A 309 18.51 3.34 0.91
N TRP A 310 18.99 2.24 1.50
CA TRP A 310 18.47 0.90 1.23
C TRP A 310 17.17 0.65 1.99
N THR A 311 17.10 1.18 3.20
CA THR A 311 16.02 0.93 4.15
C THR A 311 14.74 1.68 3.76
N PHE A 312 13.60 1.13 4.19
CA PHE A 312 12.32 1.80 4.04
C PHE A 312 12.33 3.17 4.73
N ALA A 313 11.77 4.17 4.05
CA ALA A 313 11.44 5.48 4.61
C ALA A 313 9.93 5.69 4.46
N GLN A 314 9.22 5.50 5.58
CA GLN A 314 7.77 5.57 5.67
C GLN A 314 7.07 4.70 4.60
N PRO A 315 7.22 3.38 4.67
CA PRO A 315 6.42 2.51 3.83
C PRO A 315 4.95 2.73 4.22
N THR A 316 4.06 2.77 3.24
CA THR A 316 2.62 3.03 3.50
C THR A 316 1.72 1.93 2.99
N ALA A 317 2.12 1.20 1.96
CA ALA A 317 1.33 0.12 1.39
C ALA A 317 2.14 -1.15 1.17
N VAL A 318 1.44 -2.28 1.27
CA VAL A 318 1.94 -3.62 0.94
C VAL A 318 0.90 -4.31 0.07
N GLU A 319 1.35 -4.99 -0.98
CA GLU A 319 0.48 -5.75 -1.87
C GLU A 319 1.13 -7.09 -2.21
N TRP A 320 0.32 -8.14 -2.24
CA TRP A 320 0.80 -9.48 -2.58
C TRP A 320 0.53 -9.82 -4.05
N ASP A 321 1.61 -10.04 -4.81
CA ASP A 321 1.54 -10.55 -6.16
C ASP A 321 1.45 -12.08 -6.13
N SER A 322 0.22 -12.58 -6.16
CA SER A 322 -0.06 -14.02 -6.16
C SER A 322 0.46 -14.74 -7.41
N ALA A 323 0.59 -14.04 -8.54
CA ALA A 323 1.03 -14.67 -9.79
C ALA A 323 2.53 -15.02 -9.74
N ASN A 324 3.32 -14.19 -9.04
CA ASN A 324 4.78 -14.33 -8.98
C ASN A 324 5.31 -14.65 -7.57
N ASN A 325 4.44 -14.89 -6.60
CA ASN A 325 4.78 -15.17 -5.20
C ASN A 325 5.74 -14.14 -4.60
N ARG A 326 5.39 -12.86 -4.70
CA ARG A 326 6.25 -11.77 -4.24
C ARG A 326 5.46 -10.68 -3.53
N LEU A 327 6.10 -10.12 -2.52
CA LEU A 327 5.61 -8.97 -1.77
C LEU A 327 6.10 -7.68 -2.42
N MET A 328 5.18 -6.75 -2.62
CA MET A 328 5.44 -5.39 -3.05
C MET A 328 5.32 -4.44 -1.85
N VAL A 329 6.27 -3.53 -1.68
CA VAL A 329 6.27 -2.56 -0.58
C VAL A 329 6.43 -1.15 -1.12
N ALA A 330 5.41 -0.30 -0.98
CA ALA A 330 5.48 1.11 -1.35
C ALA A 330 6.35 1.88 -0.35
N ASP A 331 7.60 2.16 -0.71
CA ASP A 331 8.58 2.91 0.06
C ASP A 331 8.41 4.42 -0.20
N THR A 332 7.32 4.97 0.36
CA THR A 332 6.70 6.26 -0.01
C THR A 332 7.69 7.42 -0.10
N GLN A 333 8.48 7.69 0.93
CA GLN A 333 9.41 8.83 0.93
C GLN A 333 10.61 8.61 0.01
N ARG A 334 10.86 7.36 -0.41
CA ARG A 334 11.85 7.03 -1.44
C ARG A 334 11.29 7.05 -2.85
N SER A 335 9.98 7.25 -3.00
CA SER A 335 9.30 7.28 -4.30
C SER A 335 9.60 6.04 -5.16
N ARG A 336 9.57 4.87 -4.51
CA ARG A 336 9.83 3.57 -5.15
C ARG A 336 8.97 2.47 -4.51
N VAL A 337 8.94 1.33 -5.16
CA VAL A 337 8.40 0.07 -4.64
C VAL A 337 9.56 -0.92 -4.50
N GLN A 338 9.74 -1.53 -3.33
CA GLN A 338 10.71 -2.61 -3.12
C GLN A 338 10.01 -3.97 -3.22
N ILE A 339 10.71 -4.97 -3.77
CA ILE A 339 10.11 -6.25 -4.16
C ILE A 339 10.87 -7.40 -3.53
N TYR A 340 10.13 -8.32 -2.93
CA TYR A 340 10.66 -9.48 -2.22
C TYR A 340 9.98 -10.75 -2.72
N SER A 341 10.72 -11.67 -3.34
CA SER A 341 10.18 -12.98 -3.69
C SER A 341 10.11 -13.86 -2.45
N LYS A 342 9.04 -14.64 -2.32
CA LYS A 342 8.88 -15.62 -1.27
C LYS A 342 9.05 -17.04 -1.82
N THR A 343 9.85 -17.83 -1.12
CA THR A 343 9.84 -19.29 -1.26
C THR A 343 9.31 -19.92 0.01
N SER A 344 8.29 -20.77 -0.11
CA SER A 344 7.69 -21.53 0.99
C SER A 344 8.24 -22.95 1.04
N GLY A 345 8.22 -23.57 2.23
CA GLY A 345 8.75 -24.92 2.43
C GLY A 345 10.27 -25.00 2.33
N TYR A 346 10.98 -23.89 2.51
CA TYR A 346 12.44 -23.84 2.44
C TYR A 346 13.06 -24.60 3.60
N LEU A 347 13.61 -25.78 3.31
CA LEU A 347 14.40 -26.56 4.25
C LEU A 347 15.85 -26.10 4.15
N VAL A 348 16.36 -25.45 5.20
CA VAL A 348 17.80 -25.16 5.30
C VAL A 348 18.54 -26.49 5.27
N PRO A 349 19.35 -26.78 4.24
CA PRO A 349 20.09 -28.02 4.19
C PRO A 349 21.03 -28.09 5.39
N GLN A 350 21.03 -29.20 6.13
CA GLN A 350 22.10 -29.49 7.10
C GLN A 350 23.38 -29.83 6.32
N LEU A 351 24.00 -28.81 5.72
CA LEU A 351 25.34 -28.94 5.17
C LEU A 351 26.31 -28.43 6.23
N ASN A 352 27.09 -29.36 6.79
CA ASN A 352 28.36 -29.02 7.43
C ASN A 352 29.30 -28.59 6.30
N LEU A 353 29.23 -27.31 5.89
CA LEU A 353 30.16 -26.70 4.94
C LEU A 353 31.53 -26.46 5.57
#